data_AF-A0A3B5QI50-F1
#
_entry.id   AF-A0A3B5QI50-F1
#
_cell.length_a   1.000
_cell.length_b   1.000
_cell.length_c   1.000
_cell.angle_alpha   90.00
_cell.angle_beta   90.00
_cell.angle_gamma   90.00
#
_symmetry.space_group_name_H-M   'P 1'
#
loop_
_entity.id
_entity.type
_entity.pdbx_description
1 polymer ?
#
loop_
_entity_poly.entity_id
_entity_poly.type
_entity_poly.pdbx_seq_one_letter_code
_entity_poly.pdbx_strand_id
1 'polypeptide(L)'
;MKTRLKDPDVADLFCRDDPEKLFTDLREIGHGSFGAVYFVSTLNEVVAIKKMSYSGKQTTEKWQDIIKEVKFLQKLRHPNTIEYLGCYLKEHTAWVALLTLLCLLASVAPLASLATLALLTLLALLIP
;
A
#
# COMPACT_ATOMS: atom_id res chain seq x y z
N MET A 1 19.58 -2.68 6.84
CA MET A 1 18.78 -2.72 5.60
C MET A 1 19.37 -3.67 4.54
N LYS A 2 20.67 -3.57 4.16
CA LYS A 2 21.35 -4.45 3.18
C LYS A 2 21.33 -5.96 3.47
N THR A 3 21.02 -6.41 4.68
CA THR A 3 21.06 -7.83 5.06
C THR A 3 19.74 -8.58 4.83
N ARG A 4 18.58 -7.88 4.81
CA ARG A 4 17.26 -8.54 4.66
C ARG A 4 16.80 -8.72 3.21
N LEU A 5 17.39 -7.97 2.27
CA LEU A 5 17.18 -8.11 0.82
C LEU A 5 18.27 -8.97 0.16
N LYS A 6 18.97 -9.81 0.93
CA LYS A 6 19.98 -10.73 0.39
C LYS A 6 19.34 -11.93 -0.32
N ASP A 7 18.11 -12.26 0.08
CA ASP A 7 17.31 -13.26 -0.59
C ASP A 7 16.72 -12.63 -1.86
N PRO A 8 17.09 -13.12 -3.06
CA PRO A 8 16.61 -12.58 -4.32
C PRO A 8 15.07 -12.69 -4.44
N ASP A 9 14.47 -13.75 -3.92
CA ASP A 9 13.02 -13.95 -3.97
C ASP A 9 12.25 -12.91 -3.15
N VAL A 10 12.89 -12.37 -2.11
CA VAL A 10 12.34 -11.27 -1.30
C VAL A 10 12.66 -9.93 -1.93
N ALA A 11 13.86 -9.76 -2.51
CA ALA A 11 14.26 -8.52 -3.14
C ALA A 11 13.36 -8.16 -4.33
N ASP A 12 12.94 -9.17 -5.11
CA ASP A 12 12.09 -8.99 -6.29
C ASP A 12 10.64 -8.60 -5.95
N LEU A 13 10.24 -8.67 -4.67
CA LEU A 13 8.94 -8.17 -4.21
C LEU A 13 8.89 -6.64 -4.11
N PHE A 14 10.04 -5.96 -4.13
CA PHE A 14 10.13 -4.53 -3.86
C PHE A 14 10.73 -3.75 -5.04
N CYS A 15 10.03 -2.70 -5.46
CA CYS A 15 10.51 -1.74 -6.44
C CYS A 15 11.72 -0.96 -5.88
N ARG A 16 12.64 -0.59 -6.80
CA ARG A 16 13.89 0.08 -6.45
C ARG A 16 13.77 1.61 -6.37
N ASP A 17 12.68 2.15 -6.91
CA ASP A 17 12.42 3.58 -6.94
C ASP A 17 12.14 4.16 -5.55
N ASP A 18 12.47 5.44 -5.36
CA ASP A 18 12.22 6.15 -4.12
C ASP A 18 10.74 6.58 -4.07
N PRO A 19 9.92 6.02 -3.15
CA PRO A 19 8.48 6.32 -3.12
C PRO A 19 8.18 7.78 -2.81
N GLU A 20 9.06 8.51 -2.12
CA GLU A 20 8.86 9.94 -1.83
C GLU A 20 8.99 10.82 -3.07
N LYS A 21 9.68 10.34 -4.11
CA LYS A 21 9.78 11.03 -5.41
C LYS A 21 8.62 10.68 -6.33
N LEU A 22 8.04 9.50 -6.17
CA LEU A 22 6.92 9.01 -6.97
C LEU A 22 5.57 9.51 -6.46
N PHE A 23 5.40 9.56 -5.14
CA PHE A 23 4.13 9.88 -4.49
C PHE A 23 4.29 11.14 -3.63
N THR A 24 3.92 12.29 -4.21
CA THR A 24 3.86 13.57 -3.51
C THR A 24 2.45 13.84 -2.98
N ASP A 25 2.29 14.79 -2.05
CA ASP A 25 0.97 15.25 -1.54
C ASP A 25 0.08 14.16 -0.92
N LEU A 26 0.71 13.22 -0.22
CA LEU A 26 0.03 12.15 0.50
C LEU A 26 -0.87 12.72 1.60
N ARG A 27 -2.14 12.33 1.59
CA ARG A 27 -3.11 12.70 2.61
C ARG A 27 -3.61 11.45 3.31
N GLU A 28 -3.53 11.42 4.63
CA GLU A 28 -3.97 10.26 5.39
C GLU A 28 -5.50 10.10 5.30
N ILE A 29 -5.96 8.86 5.07
CA ILE A 29 -7.39 8.51 5.01
C ILE A 29 -7.80 7.54 6.10
N GLY A 30 -6.85 6.91 6.77
CA GLY A 30 -7.12 5.97 7.85
C GLY A 30 -5.85 5.36 8.40
N HIS A 31 -5.91 4.90 9.64
CA HIS A 31 -4.82 4.22 10.31
C HIS A 31 -5.32 2.98 11.06
N GLY A 32 -4.46 1.98 11.20
CA GLY A 32 -4.72 0.73 11.89
C GLY A 32 -3.46 0.18 12.56
N SER A 33 -3.53 -1.07 13.03
CA SER A 33 -2.41 -1.73 13.73
C SER A 33 -1.15 -1.88 12.86
N PHE A 34 -1.32 -2.03 11.55
CA PHE A 34 -0.22 -2.27 10.60
C PHE A 34 0.33 -1.00 9.97
N GLY A 35 -0.27 0.17 10.24
CA GLY A 35 0.18 1.45 9.74
C GLY A 35 -0.96 2.33 9.24
N ALA A 36 -0.64 3.26 8.34
CA ALA A 36 -1.57 4.26 7.84
C ALA A 36 -1.71 4.17 6.32
N VAL A 37 -2.92 4.43 5.85
CA VAL A 37 -3.26 4.51 4.42
C VAL A 37 -3.38 5.98 4.04
N TYR A 38 -2.73 6.32 2.95
CA TYR A 38 -2.74 7.64 2.37
C TYR A 38 -3.37 7.58 0.98
N PHE A 39 -4.07 8.64 0.60
CA PHE A 39 -4.46 8.85 -0.78
C PHE A 39 -3.53 9.86 -1.44
N VAL A 40 -3.22 9.63 -2.71
CA VAL A 40 -2.55 10.58 -3.61
C VAL A 40 -3.35 10.66 -4.89
N SER A 41 -3.60 11.89 -5.35
CA SER A 41 -4.19 12.14 -6.67
C SER A 41 -3.09 12.57 -7.62
N THR A 42 -2.85 11.79 -8.66
CA THR A 42 -2.05 12.21 -9.81
C THR A 42 -2.97 12.85 -10.85
N LEU A 43 -2.41 13.34 -11.97
CA LEU A 43 -3.20 13.93 -13.06
C LEU A 43 -4.21 12.96 -13.68
N ASN A 44 -3.97 11.65 -13.58
CA ASN A 44 -4.75 10.64 -14.29
C ASN A 44 -5.38 9.60 -13.36
N GLU A 45 -4.82 9.39 -12.16
CA GLU A 45 -5.18 8.27 -11.29
C GLU A 45 -5.12 8.65 -9.81
N VAL A 46 -6.01 8.05 -9.03
CA VAL A 46 -5.96 8.14 -7.57
C VAL A 46 -5.41 6.82 -7.03
N VAL A 47 -4.33 6.91 -6.28
CA VAL A 47 -3.62 5.76 -5.72
C VAL A 47 -3.73 5.78 -4.20
N ALA A 48 -3.97 4.60 -3.63
CA ALA A 48 -3.88 4.39 -2.19
C ALA A 48 -2.50 3.83 -1.83
N ILE A 49 -1.88 4.42 -0.82
CA ILE A 49 -0.55 4.06 -0.33
C ILE A 49 -0.68 3.58 1.12
N LYS A 50 -0.50 2.29 1.37
CA LYS A 50 -0.41 1.73 2.74
C LYS A 50 1.05 1.79 3.20
N LYS A 51 1.34 2.62 4.19
CA LYS A 51 2.67 2.72 4.83
C LYS A 51 2.70 1.85 6.08
N MET A 52 3.65 0.92 6.11
CA MET A 52 3.82 -0.04 7.21
C MET A 52 5.21 0.07 7.79
N SER A 53 5.29 0.53 9.05
CA SER A 53 6.56 0.63 9.77
C SER A 53 6.94 -0.72 10.35
N TYR A 54 8.16 -1.17 10.02
CA TYR A 54 8.74 -2.39 10.58
C TYR A 54 9.93 -2.08 11.50
N SER A 55 9.94 -0.93 12.17
CA SER A 55 10.93 -0.62 13.20
C SER A 55 10.53 -1.13 14.59
N GLY A 56 11.50 -1.14 15.53
CA GLY A 56 11.28 -1.44 16.95
C GLY A 56 11.46 -2.91 17.35
N LYS A 57 10.89 -3.30 18.50
CA LYS A 57 11.13 -4.61 19.15
C LYS A 57 10.67 -5.82 18.31
N GLN A 58 9.64 -5.66 17.47
CA GLN A 58 9.05 -6.72 16.64
C GLN A 58 9.41 -6.61 15.15
N THR A 59 10.57 -6.02 14.84
CA THR A 59 10.99 -5.77 13.44
C THR A 59 10.93 -7.02 12.56
N THR A 60 11.32 -8.20 13.06
CA THR A 60 11.34 -9.43 12.24
C THR A 60 9.95 -9.98 11.97
N GLU A 61 9.04 -9.94 12.93
CA GLU A 61 7.65 -10.38 12.77
C GLU A 61 6.92 -9.45 11.78
N LYS A 62 6.98 -8.14 12.01
CA LYS A 62 6.41 -7.13 11.10
C LYS A 62 6.91 -7.26 9.67
N TRP A 63 8.19 -7.57 9.50
CA TRP A 63 8.78 -7.78 8.18
C TRP A 63 8.20 -9.02 7.48
N GLN A 64 7.99 -10.11 8.21
CA GLN A 64 7.37 -11.32 7.66
C GLN A 64 5.92 -11.06 7.27
N ASP A 65 5.17 -10.28 8.05
CA ASP A 65 3.79 -9.93 7.75
C ASP A 65 3.70 -9.05 6.50
N ILE A 66 4.59 -8.06 6.34
CA ILE A 66 4.72 -7.28 5.10
C ILE A 66 4.97 -8.19 3.89
N ILE A 67 5.87 -9.18 3.98
CA ILE A 67 6.14 -10.10 2.87
C ILE A 67 4.90 -10.92 2.52
N LYS A 68 4.17 -11.43 3.53
CA LYS A 68 2.94 -12.20 3.31
C LYS A 68 1.89 -11.34 2.62
N GLU A 69 1.70 -10.10 3.08
CA GLU A 69 0.78 -9.15 2.50
C GLU A 69 1.12 -8.85 1.03
N VAL A 70 2.37 -8.52 0.72
CA VAL A 70 2.79 -8.25 -0.66
C VAL A 70 2.57 -9.47 -1.57
N LYS A 71 2.95 -10.68 -1.12
CA LYS A 71 2.71 -11.92 -1.87
C LYS A 71 1.24 -12.23 -2.07
N PHE A 72 0.38 -11.89 -1.12
CA PHE A 72 -1.06 -12.07 -1.22
C PHE A 72 -1.66 -11.09 -2.23
N LEU A 73 -1.31 -9.80 -2.13
CA LEU A 73 -1.77 -8.74 -3.03
C LEU A 73 -1.35 -8.99 -4.48
N GLN A 74 -0.14 -9.49 -4.72
CA GLN A 74 0.32 -9.86 -6.07
C GLN A 74 -0.54 -10.95 -6.74
N LYS A 75 -1.19 -11.80 -5.95
CA LYS A 75 -2.06 -12.88 -6.44
C LYS A 75 -3.51 -12.42 -6.65
N LEU A 76 -3.90 -11.30 -6.06
CA LEU A 76 -5.24 -10.74 -6.23
C LEU A 76 -5.33 -10.04 -7.58
N ARG A 77 -6.01 -10.68 -8.53
CA ARG A 77 -6.31 -10.13 -9.85
C ARG A 77 -7.75 -10.42 -10.21
N HIS A 78 -8.61 -9.43 -10.02
CA HIS A 78 -10.00 -9.50 -10.44
C HIS A 78 -10.50 -8.09 -10.83
N PRO A 79 -11.35 -7.95 -11.85
CA PRO A 79 -11.83 -6.63 -12.32
C PRO A 79 -12.50 -5.77 -11.24
N ASN A 80 -13.09 -6.41 -10.22
CA ASN A 80 -13.77 -5.75 -9.11
C ASN A 80 -12.95 -5.72 -7.80
N THR A 81 -11.66 -6.08 -7.85
CA THR A 81 -10.76 -6.00 -6.70
C THR A 81 -9.77 -4.86 -6.87
N ILE A 82 -9.04 -4.57 -5.81
CA ILE A 82 -7.87 -3.70 -5.90
C ILE A 82 -6.83 -4.28 -6.84
N GLU A 83 -6.14 -3.39 -7.54
CA GLU A 83 -5.00 -3.71 -8.36
C GLU A 83 -3.73 -3.34 -7.60
N TYR A 84 -2.86 -4.33 -7.41
CA TYR A 84 -1.55 -4.11 -6.81
C TYR A 84 -0.61 -3.48 -7.84
N LEU A 85 -0.08 -2.28 -7.54
CA LEU A 85 0.85 -1.57 -8.42
C LEU A 85 2.32 -1.88 -8.08
N GLY A 86 2.62 -2.04 -6.80
CA GLY A 86 3.99 -2.26 -6.35
C GLY A 86 4.18 -2.06 -4.85
N CYS A 87 5.34 -2.45 -4.35
CA CYS A 87 5.77 -2.18 -2.98
C CYS A 87 7.16 -1.53 -2.99
N TYR A 88 7.34 -0.48 -2.21
CA TYR A 88 8.57 0.30 -2.15
C TYR A 88 9.11 0.31 -0.73
N LEU A 89 10.43 0.38 -0.57
CA LEU A 89 11.07 0.45 0.73
C LEU A 89 11.78 1.78 0.91
N LYS A 90 11.48 2.46 2.01
CA LYS A 90 12.19 3.66 2.44
C LYS A 90 12.50 3.53 3.93
N GLU A 91 13.79 3.55 4.25
CA GLU A 91 14.29 3.36 5.62
C GLU A 91 13.72 2.10 6.30
N HIS A 92 12.84 2.26 7.30
CA HIS A 92 12.18 1.18 8.03
C HIS A 92 10.67 1.11 7.76
N THR A 93 10.25 1.59 6.58
CA THR A 93 8.85 1.67 6.18
C THR A 93 8.66 1.05 4.80
N ALA A 94 7.67 0.15 4.69
CA ALA A 94 7.21 -0.41 3.42
C ALA A 94 5.99 0.38 2.93
N TRP A 95 5.96 0.71 1.65
CA TRP A 95 4.92 1.49 1.02
C TRP A 95 4.28 0.63 -0.05
N VAL A 96 3.06 0.17 0.17
CA VAL A 96 2.32 -0.63 -0.80
C VAL A 96 1.39 0.29 -1.58
N ALA A 97 1.60 0.37 -2.89
CA ALA A 97 0.78 1.16 -3.80
C ALA A 97 -0.32 0.28 -4.42
N LEU A 98 -1.55 0.77 -4.33
CA LEU A 98 -2.76 0.09 -4.77
C LEU A 98 -3.61 1.05 -5.61
N LEU A 99 -4.10 0.56 -6.75
CA LEU A 99 -5.10 1.23 -7.56
C LEU A 99 -6.46 0.58 -7.30
N THR A 100 -7.53 1.39 -7.26
CA THR A 100 -8.89 0.86 -7.11
C THR A 100 -9.76 1.32 -8.26
N LEU A 101 -10.53 0.41 -8.87
CA LEU A 101 -11.45 0.74 -9.97
C LEU A 101 -12.51 1.78 -9.56
N LEU A 102 -12.85 1.84 -8.26
CA LEU A 102 -13.82 2.80 -7.71
C LEU A 102 -13.32 4.25 -7.78
N CYS A 103 -12.00 4.49 -7.83
CA CYS A 103 -11.44 5.83 -7.87
C CYS A 103 -11.68 6.57 -9.19
N LEU A 104 -11.91 5.86 -10.30
CA LEU A 104 -12.33 6.49 -11.56
C LEU A 104 -13.71 7.13 -11.46
N LEU A 105 -14.59 6.62 -10.58
CA LEU A 105 -15.93 7.17 -10.34
C LEU A 105 -15.91 8.34 -9.34
N ALA A 106 -14.83 8.53 -8.59
CA ALA A 106 -14.69 9.62 -7.62
C ALA A 106 -14.53 11.00 -8.29
N SER A 107 -14.16 11.05 -9.57
CA SER A 107 -14.23 12.29 -10.36
C SER A 107 -15.67 12.73 -10.66
N VAL A 108 -16.69 11.89 -10.40
CA VAL A 108 -18.04 12.08 -10.96
C VAL A 108 -19.16 12.24 -9.89
N ALA A 109 -18.92 12.06 -8.58
CA ALA A 109 -20.00 12.24 -7.59
C ALA A 109 -19.54 12.64 -6.16
N PRO A 110 -20.24 13.58 -5.48
CA PRO A 110 -20.00 13.90 -4.07
C PRO A 110 -20.40 12.79 -3.07
N LEU A 111 -21.18 11.79 -3.51
CA LEU A 111 -21.71 10.72 -2.62
C LEU A 111 -20.77 9.50 -2.45
N ALA A 112 -19.65 9.41 -3.18
CA ALA A 112 -18.78 8.22 -3.17
C ALA A 112 -17.72 8.19 -2.05
N SER A 113 -17.68 9.19 -1.17
CA SER A 113 -16.60 9.32 -0.18
C SER A 113 -16.61 8.18 0.85
N LEU A 114 -17.79 7.81 1.37
CA LEU A 114 -17.91 6.83 2.45
C LEU A 114 -17.65 5.40 1.99
N ALA A 115 -18.13 4.98 0.81
CA ALA A 115 -17.93 3.62 0.31
C ALA A 115 -16.47 3.36 -0.11
N THR A 116 -15.82 4.36 -0.71
CA THR A 116 -14.41 4.29 -1.13
C THR A 116 -13.48 4.30 0.08
N LEU A 117 -13.75 5.18 1.06
CA LEU A 117 -13.05 5.20 2.35
C LEU A 117 -13.26 3.89 3.10
N ALA A 118 -14.48 3.35 3.12
CA ALA A 118 -14.82 2.09 3.79
C ALA A 118 -14.11 0.89 3.16
N LEU A 119 -14.00 0.82 1.83
CA LEU A 119 -13.28 -0.28 1.15
C LEU A 119 -11.77 -0.18 1.40
N LEU A 120 -11.20 1.03 1.35
CA LEU A 120 -9.80 1.29 1.66
C LEU A 120 -9.46 1.03 3.14
N THR A 121 -10.35 1.37 4.07
CA THR A 121 -10.21 0.99 5.49
C THR A 121 -10.44 -0.50 5.72
N LEU A 122 -11.36 -1.15 5.00
CA LEU A 122 -11.54 -2.60 5.07
C LEU A 122 -10.26 -3.32 4.63
N LEU A 123 -9.59 -2.85 3.57
CA LEU A 123 -8.30 -3.37 3.12
C LEU A 123 -7.17 -3.06 4.11
N ALA A 124 -7.22 -1.91 4.78
CA ALA A 124 -6.30 -1.57 5.87
C ALA A 124 -6.46 -2.49 7.11
N LEU A 125 -7.66 -3.05 7.31
CA LEU A 125 -8.04 -3.87 8.47
C LEU A 125 -8.04 -5.39 8.18
N LEU A 126 -8.19 -5.83 6.93
CA LEU A 126 -8.37 -7.24 6.57
C LEU A 126 -7.10 -7.95 6.10
N ILE A 127 -5.98 -7.24 5.93
CA ILE A 127 -4.72 -7.87 5.55
C ILE A 127 -3.75 -7.75 6.73
N PRO A 128 -3.44 -8.88 7.41
CA PRO A 128 -2.69 -8.95 8.67
C PRO A 128 -1.18 -8.76 8.48
#